data_AF-X1S7L3-F1
#
_entry.id   AF-X1S7L3-F1
#
_cell.length_a   1.000
_cell.length_b   1.000
_cell.length_c   1.000
_cell.angle_alpha   90.00
_cell.angle_beta   90.00
_cell.angle_gamma   90.00
#
_symmetry.space_group_name_H-M   'P 1'
#
loop_
_entity.id
_entity.type
_entity.pdbx_description
1 polymer ?
#
loop_
_entity_poly.entity_id
_entity_poly.type
_entity_poly.pdbx_seq_one_letter_code
_entity_poly.pdbx_strand_id
1 'polypeptide(L)'
;AEKMEGSQLIHLNQARQALALAKSIDEVKNIRDKAEALRAYAKQAGMSLEMQNECAEIKLRAERRAGEMLVENPDIHPGGNQAKSHDVILSDLGISRIQSHRWQLERSVPEEVFEKLVAETKAEAEELTSRGVLAIALKLRRQTQIQNIPDLPLGKYQVIYADPPWAYDNTGLGGSAESHYPTMSTDELAQLDVSSRAGDDAVLFLWVTSPFLPEGLELCQAWGFEYKTSFVWIKDRATYGKLGFYNYGQHEFLFAATKGSCLPQLGSLEPS
;
A
#
# COMPACT_ATOMS: atom_id res chain seq x y z
N ALA A 1 -32.78 -23.33 13.03
CA ALA A 1 -31.55 -22.64 13.46
C ALA A 1 -30.47 -23.69 13.78
N GLU A 2 -30.58 -24.46 14.87
CA GLU A 2 -29.53 -25.42 15.31
C GLU A 2 -29.06 -26.47 14.27
N LYS A 3 -29.97 -27.06 13.48
CA LYS A 3 -29.57 -28.04 12.43
C LYS A 3 -28.77 -27.42 11.28
N MET A 4 -28.96 -26.12 11.04
CA MET A 4 -28.28 -25.37 9.99
C MET A 4 -26.87 -25.01 10.49
N GLU A 5 -26.75 -24.47 11.71
CA GLU A 5 -25.48 -24.16 12.39
C GLU A 5 -24.57 -25.39 12.50
N GLY A 6 -25.13 -26.56 12.84
CA GLY A 6 -24.37 -27.81 12.89
C GLY A 6 -23.83 -28.27 11.53
N SER A 7 -24.57 -28.07 10.44
CA SER A 7 -24.14 -28.42 9.09
C SER A 7 -23.06 -27.46 8.57
N GLN A 8 -23.21 -26.17 8.86
CA GLN A 8 -22.27 -25.11 8.50
C GLN A 8 -20.90 -25.32 9.16
N LEU A 9 -20.89 -25.64 10.46
CA LEU A 9 -19.66 -25.95 11.20
C LEU A 9 -18.93 -27.19 10.64
N ILE A 10 -19.67 -28.20 10.18
CA ILE A 10 -19.11 -29.40 9.54
C ILE A 10 -18.42 -29.04 8.23
N HIS A 11 -19.06 -28.25 7.36
CA HIS A 11 -18.49 -27.85 6.07
C HIS A 11 -17.24 -27.00 6.24
N LEU A 12 -17.23 -26.06 7.20
CA LEU A 12 -16.05 -25.26 7.50
C LEU A 12 -14.89 -26.14 8.01
N ASN A 13 -15.15 -27.08 8.92
CA ASN A 13 -14.13 -28.01 9.41
C ASN A 13 -13.57 -28.92 8.30
N GLN A 14 -14.43 -29.42 7.42
CA GLN A 14 -14.01 -30.19 6.24
C GLN A 14 -13.13 -29.36 5.31
N ALA A 15 -13.50 -28.09 5.06
CA ALA A 15 -12.70 -27.19 4.24
C ALA A 15 -11.33 -26.89 4.88
N ARG A 16 -11.28 -26.66 6.20
CA ARG A 16 -10.00 -26.49 6.94
C ARG A 16 -9.12 -27.73 6.83
N GLN A 17 -9.69 -28.92 6.99
CA GLN A 17 -8.96 -30.18 6.83
C GLN A 17 -8.47 -30.37 5.39
N ALA A 18 -9.30 -30.08 4.39
CA ALA A 18 -8.91 -30.16 2.98
C ALA A 18 -7.76 -29.21 2.65
N LEU A 19 -7.78 -27.98 3.17
CA LEU A 19 -6.70 -27.00 2.99
C LEU A 19 -5.40 -27.43 3.69
N ALA A 20 -5.50 -28.05 4.87
CA ALA A 20 -4.34 -28.57 5.59
C ALA A 20 -3.71 -29.78 4.87
N LEU A 21 -4.53 -30.62 4.22
CA LEU A 21 -4.08 -31.80 3.47
C LEU A 21 -3.63 -31.49 2.05
N ALA A 22 -3.97 -30.32 1.50
CA ALA A 22 -3.57 -29.90 0.17
C ALA A 22 -2.04 -29.84 0.06
N LYS A 23 -1.51 -30.50 -0.97
CA LYS A 23 -0.06 -30.63 -1.25
C LYS A 23 0.40 -29.75 -2.39
N SER A 24 -0.53 -29.15 -3.12
CA SER A 24 -0.23 -28.27 -4.25
C SER A 24 -1.05 -26.98 -4.20
N ILE A 25 -0.50 -25.93 -4.83
CA ILE A 25 -1.19 -24.65 -4.99
C ILE A 25 -2.47 -24.83 -5.83
N ASP A 26 -2.47 -25.73 -6.82
CA ASP A 26 -3.65 -26.01 -7.65
C ASP A 26 -4.81 -26.59 -6.84
N GLU A 27 -4.54 -27.49 -5.89
CA GLU A 27 -5.57 -28.02 -4.98
C GLU A 27 -6.18 -26.92 -4.11
N VAL A 28 -5.33 -26.05 -3.55
CA VAL A 28 -5.77 -24.90 -2.74
C VAL A 28 -6.58 -23.93 -3.59
N LYS A 29 -6.12 -23.61 -4.80
CA LYS A 29 -6.81 -22.73 -5.75
C LYS A 29 -8.17 -23.31 -6.15
N ASN A 30 -8.27 -24.62 -6.37
CA ASN A 30 -9.54 -25.28 -6.65
C ASN A 30 -10.54 -25.15 -5.50
N ILE A 31 -10.10 -25.27 -4.25
CA ILE A 31 -10.94 -25.03 -3.07
C ILE A 31 -11.41 -23.57 -3.03
N ARG A 32 -10.47 -22.63 -3.23
CA ARG A 32 -10.75 -21.19 -3.29
C ARG A 32 -11.81 -20.85 -4.35
N ASP A 33 -11.63 -21.35 -5.57
CA ASP A 33 -12.49 -21.03 -6.71
C ASP A 33 -13.89 -21.61 -6.55
N LYS A 34 -14.01 -22.83 -6.00
CA LYS A 34 -15.30 -23.41 -5.62
C LYS A 34 -16.01 -22.56 -4.54
N ALA A 35 -15.28 -22.12 -3.51
CA ALA A 35 -15.84 -21.29 -2.45
C ALA A 35 -16.34 -19.93 -2.98
N GLU A 36 -15.58 -19.27 -3.85
CA GLU A 36 -16.03 -18.01 -4.46
C GLU A 36 -17.23 -18.21 -5.41
N ALA A 37 -17.26 -19.30 -6.17
CA ALA A 37 -18.41 -19.64 -7.03
C ALA A 37 -19.68 -19.88 -6.21
N LEU A 38 -19.57 -20.63 -5.10
CA LEU A 38 -20.68 -20.84 -4.18
C LEU A 38 -21.15 -19.55 -3.52
N ARG A 39 -20.21 -18.65 -3.14
CA ARG A 39 -20.56 -17.33 -2.61
C ARG A 39 -21.31 -16.49 -3.63
N ALA A 40 -20.86 -16.47 -4.87
CA ALA A 40 -21.52 -15.72 -5.96
C ALA A 40 -22.94 -16.25 -6.21
N TYR A 41 -23.11 -17.57 -6.22
CA TYR A 41 -24.44 -18.20 -6.29
C TYR A 41 -25.30 -17.83 -5.08
N ALA A 42 -24.77 -17.91 -3.86
CA ALA A 42 -25.49 -17.58 -2.63
C ALA A 42 -26.00 -16.12 -2.64
N LYS A 43 -25.19 -15.18 -3.13
CA LYS A 43 -25.60 -13.79 -3.36
C LYS A 43 -26.73 -13.67 -4.36
N GLN A 44 -26.59 -14.32 -5.52
CA GLN A 44 -27.59 -14.27 -6.59
C GLN A 44 -28.92 -14.92 -6.18
N ALA A 45 -28.85 -15.98 -5.38
CA ALA A 45 -30.01 -16.70 -4.86
C ALA A 45 -30.66 -16.02 -3.64
N GLY A 46 -30.14 -14.88 -3.17
CA GLY A 46 -30.68 -14.16 -2.00
C GLY A 46 -30.53 -14.92 -0.69
N MET A 47 -29.51 -15.77 -0.57
CA MET A 47 -29.23 -16.56 0.63
C MET A 47 -28.69 -15.68 1.77
N SER A 48 -28.76 -16.17 3.01
CA SER A 48 -28.35 -15.42 4.20
C SER A 48 -26.89 -14.94 4.13
N LEU A 49 -26.63 -13.78 4.75
CA LEU A 49 -25.27 -13.24 4.86
C LEU A 49 -24.33 -14.21 5.59
N GLU A 50 -24.85 -14.97 6.55
CA GLU A 50 -24.11 -16.04 7.24
C GLU A 50 -23.55 -17.07 6.26
N MET A 51 -24.38 -17.61 5.36
CA MET A 51 -23.93 -18.59 4.36
C MET A 51 -22.98 -17.98 3.33
N GLN A 52 -23.18 -16.70 2.99
CA GLN A 52 -22.22 -15.96 2.15
C GLN A 52 -20.87 -15.79 2.85
N ASN A 53 -20.87 -15.52 4.16
CA ASN A 53 -19.67 -15.34 4.99
C ASN A 53 -18.92 -16.65 5.23
N GLU A 54 -19.60 -17.80 5.29
CA GLU A 54 -18.93 -19.10 5.32
C GLU A 54 -18.14 -19.36 4.04
N CYS A 55 -18.77 -19.14 2.88
CA CYS A 55 -18.08 -19.28 1.60
C CYS A 55 -16.91 -18.29 1.50
N ALA A 56 -17.10 -17.05 1.98
CA ALA A 56 -16.04 -16.05 2.06
C ALA A 56 -14.89 -16.49 2.97
N GLU A 57 -15.18 -17.09 4.12
CA GLU A 57 -14.16 -17.56 5.06
C GLU A 57 -13.33 -18.70 4.46
N ILE A 58 -13.97 -19.71 3.85
CA ILE A 58 -13.27 -20.81 3.18
C ILE A 58 -12.34 -20.28 2.11
N LYS A 59 -12.84 -19.35 1.29
CA LYS A 59 -12.03 -18.65 0.30
C LYS A 59 -10.83 -17.95 0.93
N LEU A 60 -11.01 -17.13 1.97
CA LEU A 60 -9.92 -16.39 2.61
C LEU A 60 -8.86 -17.30 3.23
N ARG A 61 -9.28 -18.41 3.84
CA ARG A 61 -8.34 -19.43 4.35
C ARG A 61 -7.56 -20.08 3.22
N ALA A 62 -8.21 -20.36 2.09
CA ALA A 62 -7.53 -20.87 0.91
C ALA A 62 -6.56 -19.84 0.31
N GLU A 63 -6.94 -18.56 0.24
CA GLU A 63 -6.07 -17.46 -0.21
C GLU A 63 -4.83 -17.34 0.69
N ARG A 64 -4.99 -17.38 2.03
CA ARG A 64 -3.88 -17.41 3.00
C ARG A 64 -2.96 -18.63 2.82
N ARG A 65 -3.53 -19.83 2.62
CA ARG A 65 -2.75 -21.06 2.40
C ARG A 65 -1.99 -21.02 1.08
N ALA A 66 -2.59 -20.48 0.02
CA ALA A 66 -1.90 -20.28 -1.25
C ALA A 66 -0.74 -19.27 -1.09
N GLY A 67 -0.96 -18.19 -0.32
CA GLY A 67 0.09 -17.24 0.04
C GLY A 67 1.26 -17.88 0.78
N GLU A 68 0.99 -18.77 1.72
CA GLU A 68 2.01 -19.56 2.43
C GLU A 68 2.83 -20.43 1.47
N MET A 69 2.15 -21.22 0.63
CA MET A 69 2.82 -22.07 -0.36
C MET A 69 3.65 -21.26 -1.36
N LEU A 70 3.21 -20.06 -1.76
CA LEU A 70 3.97 -19.19 -2.64
C LEU A 70 5.25 -18.64 -1.99
N VAL A 71 5.23 -18.37 -0.68
CA VAL A 71 6.43 -17.95 0.07
C VAL A 71 7.40 -19.12 0.28
N GLU A 72 6.87 -20.32 0.55
CA GLU A 72 7.67 -21.53 0.78
C GLU A 72 8.31 -22.09 -0.50
N ASN A 73 7.78 -21.74 -1.68
CA ASN A 73 8.28 -22.20 -2.98
C ASN A 73 8.84 -21.01 -3.80
N PRO A 74 10.06 -20.52 -3.49
CA PRO A 74 10.66 -19.36 -4.16
C PRO A 74 10.95 -19.60 -5.66
N ASP A 75 10.94 -20.85 -6.10
CA ASP A 75 11.14 -21.24 -7.51
C ASP A 75 9.91 -20.94 -8.38
N ILE A 76 8.77 -20.52 -7.78
CA ILE A 76 7.61 -20.06 -8.54
C ILE A 76 7.82 -18.61 -8.94
N HIS A 77 8.18 -18.41 -10.20
CA HIS A 77 8.54 -17.10 -10.71
C HIS A 77 7.31 -16.26 -11.09
N PRO A 78 7.32 -14.94 -10.85
CA PRO A 78 6.28 -14.04 -11.31
C PRO A 78 6.24 -13.85 -12.85
N GLY A 79 7.11 -14.55 -13.59
CA GLY A 79 7.29 -14.43 -15.04
C GLY A 79 8.07 -13.18 -15.49
N GLY A 80 8.25 -13.01 -16.79
CA GLY A 80 9.01 -11.90 -17.40
C GLY A 80 10.44 -12.29 -17.78
N ASN A 81 11.27 -11.31 -18.16
CA ASN A 81 12.61 -11.52 -18.75
C ASN A 81 13.63 -12.25 -17.85
N GLN A 82 13.27 -12.51 -16.58
CA GLN A 82 14.13 -13.22 -15.62
C GLN A 82 13.77 -14.71 -15.48
N ALA A 83 12.64 -15.17 -16.03
CA ALA A 83 12.22 -16.56 -15.94
C ALA A 83 12.95 -17.42 -16.99
N LYS A 84 13.48 -18.56 -16.56
CA LYS A 84 14.06 -19.59 -17.42
C LYS A 84 12.97 -20.54 -17.92
N SER A 85 13.24 -21.27 -18.99
CA SER A 85 12.27 -22.16 -19.65
C SER A 85 11.75 -23.34 -18.82
N HIS A 86 12.37 -23.62 -17.66
CA HIS A 86 12.00 -24.71 -16.75
C HIS A 86 11.39 -24.20 -15.45
N ASP A 87 11.29 -22.89 -15.28
CA ASP A 87 10.72 -22.27 -14.09
C ASP A 87 9.20 -22.39 -14.15
N VAL A 88 8.56 -22.76 -13.05
CA VAL A 88 7.11 -22.68 -12.94
C VAL A 88 6.74 -21.21 -12.79
N ILE A 89 5.96 -20.65 -13.72
CA ILE A 89 5.53 -19.25 -13.61
C ILE A 89 4.09 -19.16 -13.10
N LEU A 90 3.76 -18.07 -12.40
CA LEU A 90 2.42 -17.87 -11.81
C LEU A 90 1.27 -18.08 -12.82
N SER A 91 1.46 -17.69 -14.08
CA SER A 91 0.45 -17.87 -15.13
C SER A 91 0.17 -19.34 -15.44
N ASP A 92 1.14 -20.23 -15.29
CA ASP A 92 0.97 -21.67 -15.50
C ASP A 92 0.03 -22.27 -14.46
N LEU A 93 0.04 -21.69 -13.25
CA LEU A 93 -0.87 -22.03 -12.14
C LEU A 93 -2.23 -21.30 -12.24
N GLY A 94 -2.43 -20.50 -13.29
CA GLY A 94 -3.62 -19.66 -13.44
C GLY A 94 -3.73 -18.57 -12.35
N ILE A 95 -2.60 -18.12 -11.82
CA ILE A 95 -2.50 -17.09 -10.78
C ILE A 95 -1.93 -15.82 -11.40
N SER A 96 -2.64 -14.70 -11.25
CA SER A 96 -2.09 -13.41 -11.64
C SER A 96 -1.06 -12.90 -10.62
N ARG A 97 -0.14 -12.02 -11.05
CA ARG A 97 0.79 -11.33 -10.14
C ARG A 97 0.07 -10.61 -9.01
N ILE A 98 -1.09 -10.00 -9.29
CA ILE A 98 -1.91 -9.29 -8.31
C ILE A 98 -2.49 -10.27 -7.28
N GLN A 99 -2.99 -11.44 -7.70
CA GLN A 99 -3.47 -12.47 -6.78
C GLN A 99 -2.33 -12.99 -5.90
N SER A 100 -1.19 -13.35 -6.49
CA SER A 100 -0.02 -13.81 -5.74
C SER A 100 0.42 -12.79 -4.68
N HIS A 101 0.57 -11.52 -5.04
CA HIS A 101 0.92 -10.46 -4.10
C HIS A 101 -0.11 -10.32 -2.96
N ARG A 102 -1.42 -10.34 -3.29
CA ARG A 102 -2.49 -10.22 -2.29
C ARG A 102 -2.52 -11.40 -1.33
N TRP A 103 -2.40 -12.62 -1.82
CA TRP A 103 -2.43 -13.83 -0.99
C TRP A 103 -1.24 -13.89 -0.03
N GLN A 104 -0.05 -13.48 -0.48
CA GLN A 104 1.13 -13.35 0.38
C GLN A 104 0.93 -12.29 1.48
N LEU A 105 0.30 -11.15 1.17
CA LEU A 105 -0.07 -10.15 2.19
C LEU A 105 -1.14 -10.68 3.16
N GLU A 106 -2.18 -11.34 2.65
CA GLU A 106 -3.22 -11.91 3.50
C GLU A 106 -2.65 -12.97 4.44
N ARG A 107 -1.68 -13.77 3.98
CA ARG A 107 -0.93 -14.71 4.81
C ARG A 107 -0.14 -14.03 5.93
N SER A 108 0.40 -12.82 5.72
CA SER A 108 1.21 -12.15 6.74
C SER A 108 0.44 -11.72 7.98
N VAL A 109 -0.90 -11.78 7.96
CA VAL A 109 -1.74 -11.53 9.14
C VAL A 109 -1.62 -12.72 10.11
N PRO A 110 -1.22 -12.52 11.38
CA PRO A 110 -1.16 -13.60 12.38
C PRO A 110 -2.50 -14.33 12.51
N GLU A 111 -2.47 -15.64 12.76
CA GLU A 111 -3.69 -16.46 12.80
C GLU A 111 -4.69 -15.96 13.85
N GLU A 112 -4.21 -15.58 15.04
CA GLU A 112 -5.07 -15.01 16.11
C GLU A 112 -5.79 -13.74 15.66
N VAL A 113 -5.12 -12.86 14.91
CA VAL A 113 -5.71 -11.63 14.38
C VAL A 113 -6.72 -11.93 13.28
N PHE A 114 -6.44 -12.92 12.44
CA PHE A 114 -7.36 -13.36 11.39
C PHE A 114 -8.64 -13.99 11.98
N GLU A 115 -8.51 -14.90 12.94
CA GLU A 115 -9.65 -15.54 13.61
C GLU A 115 -10.52 -14.50 14.33
N LYS A 116 -9.88 -13.52 15.00
CA LYS A 116 -10.58 -12.41 15.64
C LYS A 116 -11.38 -11.58 14.62
N LEU A 117 -10.78 -11.18 13.50
CA LEU A 117 -11.47 -10.46 12.43
C LEU A 117 -12.70 -11.22 11.93
N VAL A 118 -12.54 -12.52 11.63
CA VAL A 118 -13.63 -13.36 11.13
C VAL A 118 -14.78 -13.41 12.14
N ALA A 119 -14.47 -13.60 13.43
CA ALA A 119 -15.46 -13.67 14.49
C ALA A 119 -16.20 -12.35 14.68
N GLU A 120 -15.48 -11.22 14.74
CA GLU A 120 -16.06 -9.88 14.93
C GLU A 120 -16.95 -9.49 13.73
N THR A 121 -16.45 -9.62 12.49
CA THR A 121 -17.23 -9.31 11.28
C THR A 121 -18.53 -10.13 11.19
N LYS A 122 -18.49 -11.42 11.56
CA LYS A 122 -19.70 -12.25 11.58
C LYS A 122 -20.66 -11.88 12.70
N ALA A 123 -20.15 -11.57 13.89
CA ALA A 123 -20.96 -11.17 15.03
C ALA A 123 -21.68 -9.82 14.79
N GLU A 124 -21.04 -8.91 14.06
CA GLU A 124 -21.60 -7.61 13.65
C GLU A 124 -22.54 -7.71 12.43
N ALA A 125 -22.75 -8.93 11.90
CA ALA A 125 -23.52 -9.18 10.68
C ALA A 125 -23.03 -8.34 9.48
N GLU A 126 -21.71 -8.17 9.38
CA GLU A 126 -21.05 -7.50 8.25
C GLU A 126 -20.55 -8.52 7.21
N GLU A 127 -20.25 -8.03 6.00
CA GLU A 127 -19.71 -8.87 4.94
C GLU A 127 -18.22 -9.13 5.12
N LEU A 128 -17.83 -10.42 5.19
CA LEU A 128 -16.44 -10.82 5.20
C LEU A 128 -15.83 -10.69 3.80
N THR A 129 -14.74 -9.93 3.69
CA THR A 129 -14.10 -9.61 2.41
C THR A 129 -12.58 -9.73 2.46
N SER A 130 -11.96 -10.07 1.31
CA SER A 130 -10.50 -10.02 1.15
C SER A 130 -9.96 -8.60 1.38
N ARG A 131 -10.76 -7.56 1.11
CA ARG A 131 -10.39 -6.16 1.40
C ARG A 131 -10.18 -5.92 2.90
N GLY A 132 -11.05 -6.47 3.75
CA GLY A 132 -10.91 -6.37 5.21
C GLY A 132 -9.61 -7.00 5.71
N VAL A 133 -9.30 -8.22 5.26
CA VAL A 133 -8.04 -8.91 5.60
C VAL A 133 -6.82 -8.13 5.10
N LEU A 134 -6.85 -7.65 3.85
CA LEU A 134 -5.77 -6.85 3.27
C LEU A 134 -5.55 -5.53 4.03
N ALA A 135 -6.61 -4.87 4.48
CA ALA A 135 -6.50 -3.65 5.27
C ALA A 135 -5.72 -3.89 6.58
N ILE A 136 -5.99 -5.01 7.26
CA ILE A 136 -5.25 -5.41 8.46
C ILE A 136 -3.80 -5.78 8.12
N ALA A 137 -3.57 -6.54 7.04
CA ALA A 137 -2.23 -6.89 6.59
C ALA A 137 -1.37 -5.65 6.34
N LEU A 138 -1.91 -4.67 5.61
CA LEU A 138 -1.24 -3.41 5.32
C LEU A 138 -1.00 -2.58 6.60
N LYS A 139 -1.96 -2.55 7.53
CA LYS A 139 -1.81 -1.88 8.83
C LYS A 139 -0.68 -2.50 9.66
N LEU A 140 -0.65 -3.83 9.78
CA LEU A 140 0.39 -4.54 10.52
C LEU A 140 1.77 -4.33 9.88
N ARG A 141 1.87 -4.49 8.55
CA ARG A 141 3.10 -4.24 7.80
C ARG A 141 3.63 -2.83 8.05
N ARG A 142 2.74 -1.83 8.03
CA ARG A 142 3.09 -0.44 8.29
C ARG A 142 3.55 -0.21 9.73
N GLN A 143 2.89 -0.82 10.71
CA GLN A 143 3.32 -0.75 12.11
C GLN A 143 4.71 -1.37 12.30
N THR A 144 4.96 -2.54 11.72
CA THR A 144 6.28 -3.17 11.74
C THR A 144 7.34 -2.33 11.04
N GLN A 145 7.01 -1.70 9.90
CA GLN A 145 7.92 -0.77 9.23
C GLN A 145 8.27 0.41 10.13
N ILE A 146 7.28 1.05 10.77
CA ILE A 146 7.48 2.17 11.69
C ILE A 146 8.36 1.76 12.88
N GLN A 147 8.11 0.58 13.47
CA GLN A 147 8.89 0.05 14.59
C GLN A 147 10.34 -0.25 14.21
N ASN A 148 10.60 -0.56 12.93
CA ASN A 148 11.91 -0.91 12.42
C ASN A 148 12.56 0.23 11.60
N ILE A 149 12.07 1.48 11.72
CA ILE A 149 12.75 2.63 11.12
C ILE A 149 14.08 2.81 11.85
N PRO A 150 15.24 2.73 11.14
CA PRO A 150 16.52 3.02 11.76
C PRO A 150 16.57 4.48 12.19
N ASP A 151 17.30 4.77 13.26
CA ASP A 151 17.59 6.15 13.65
C ASP A 151 18.24 6.90 12.48
N LEU A 152 17.88 8.16 12.33
CA LEU A 152 18.52 9.01 11.34
C LEU A 152 20.02 9.12 11.65
N PRO A 153 20.90 8.98 10.65
CA PRO A 153 22.34 9.10 10.87
C PRO A 153 22.67 10.45 11.52
N LEU A 154 23.67 10.52 12.40
CA LEU A 154 24.05 11.79 13.00
C LEU A 154 24.83 12.65 12.00
N GLY A 155 24.59 13.96 12.01
CA GLY A 155 25.39 14.92 11.22
C GLY A 155 24.56 16.00 10.52
N LYS A 156 25.31 16.88 9.84
CA LYS A 156 24.77 17.91 8.95
C LYS A 156 24.98 17.50 7.50
N TYR A 157 24.03 17.84 6.63
CA TYR A 157 24.02 17.46 5.22
C TYR A 157 24.10 18.68 4.31
N GLN A 158 24.90 18.58 3.25
CA GLN A 158 24.97 19.57 2.19
C GLN A 158 23.80 19.47 1.21
N VAL A 159 23.14 18.31 1.13
CA VAL A 159 21.96 18.10 0.28
C VAL A 159 20.84 17.54 1.13
N ILE A 160 19.70 18.22 1.10
CA ILE A 160 18.44 17.76 1.66
C ILE A 160 17.46 17.57 0.51
N TYR A 161 16.81 16.43 0.44
CA TYR A 161 15.78 16.12 -0.55
C TYR A 161 14.51 15.69 0.19
N ALA A 162 13.42 16.41 -0.03
CA ALA A 162 12.20 16.27 0.74
C ALA A 162 10.96 16.20 -0.17
N ASP A 163 10.07 15.26 0.16
CA ASP A 163 8.73 15.12 -0.40
C ASP A 163 7.71 15.20 0.75
N PRO A 164 7.30 16.40 1.16
CA PRO A 164 6.44 16.57 2.32
C PRO A 164 5.07 15.93 2.11
N PRO A 165 4.50 15.24 3.10
CA PRO A 165 3.16 14.65 3.00
C PRO A 165 2.09 15.74 3.21
N TRP A 166 1.92 16.62 2.23
CA TRP A 166 0.99 17.76 2.28
C TRP A 166 -0.45 17.35 2.61
N ALA A 167 -1.06 18.01 3.62
CA ALA A 167 -2.47 17.83 3.97
C ALA A 167 -3.38 18.70 3.08
N TYR A 168 -4.02 18.09 2.08
CA TYR A 168 -4.97 18.77 1.20
C TYR A 168 -6.35 18.92 1.86
N ASP A 169 -7.04 20.03 1.58
CA ASP A 169 -8.44 20.24 1.95
C ASP A 169 -9.44 19.48 1.03
N ASN A 170 -9.02 18.36 0.45
CA ASN A 170 -9.83 17.51 -0.42
C ASN A 170 -10.16 16.16 0.21
N THR A 171 -10.12 16.13 1.54
CA THR A 171 -10.39 14.94 2.35
C THR A 171 -11.76 14.36 1.99
N GLY A 172 -11.84 13.03 1.84
CA GLY A 172 -13.07 12.33 1.45
C GLY A 172 -13.33 12.16 -0.06
N LEU A 173 -12.54 12.78 -0.95
CA LEU A 173 -12.59 12.48 -2.39
C LEU A 173 -11.77 11.22 -2.72
N GLY A 174 -12.26 10.42 -3.68
CA GLY A 174 -11.55 9.22 -4.13
C GLY A 174 -10.17 9.55 -4.68
N GLY A 175 -9.12 8.98 -4.06
CA GLY A 175 -7.72 9.23 -4.42
C GLY A 175 -7.03 10.37 -3.67
N SER A 176 -7.60 10.84 -2.55
CA SER A 176 -6.91 11.79 -1.65
C SER A 176 -5.61 11.19 -1.08
N ALA A 177 -4.61 12.03 -0.83
CA ALA A 177 -3.32 11.61 -0.24
C ALA A 177 -3.52 10.88 1.11
N GLU A 178 -4.43 11.36 1.94
CA GLU A 178 -4.78 10.79 3.24
C GLU A 178 -5.33 9.35 3.18
N SER A 179 -5.89 8.97 2.03
CA SER A 179 -6.33 7.58 1.80
C SER A 179 -5.16 6.61 1.66
N HIS A 180 -3.94 7.11 1.46
CA HIS A 180 -2.74 6.34 1.19
C HIS A 180 -1.72 6.40 2.33
N TYR A 181 -1.53 7.56 2.95
CA TYR A 181 -0.59 7.80 4.04
C TYR A 181 -1.03 9.00 4.91
N PRO A 182 -0.58 9.14 6.17
CA PRO A 182 -0.88 10.32 6.96
C PRO A 182 -0.21 11.54 6.37
N THR A 183 -0.91 12.64 6.45
CA THR A 183 -0.48 13.95 6.00
C THR A 183 -0.10 14.82 7.19
N MET A 184 0.58 15.93 6.91
CA MET A 184 0.90 16.98 7.87
C MET A 184 0.44 18.32 7.30
N SER A 185 -0.08 19.17 8.19
CA SER A 185 -0.33 20.58 7.88
C SER A 185 1.00 21.32 7.61
N THR A 186 0.92 22.45 6.92
CA THR A 186 2.09 23.32 6.67
C THR A 186 2.77 23.75 7.97
N ASP A 187 1.99 24.01 9.03
CA ASP A 187 2.52 24.39 10.34
C ASP A 187 3.30 23.25 11.00
N GLU A 188 2.80 22.01 10.94
CA GLU A 188 3.51 20.83 11.45
C GLU A 188 4.80 20.57 10.66
N LEU A 189 4.76 20.74 9.33
CA LEU A 189 5.93 20.63 8.46
C LEU A 189 7.00 21.68 8.83
N ALA A 190 6.59 22.93 9.07
CA ALA A 190 7.49 24.01 9.45
C ALA A 190 8.18 23.77 10.80
N GLN A 191 7.57 22.99 11.70
CA GLN A 191 8.13 22.64 13.00
C GLN A 191 9.17 21.51 12.95
N LEU A 192 9.33 20.82 11.81
CA LEU A 192 10.35 19.80 11.66
C LEU A 192 11.75 20.42 11.77
N ASP A 193 12.63 19.80 12.57
CA ASP A 193 13.99 20.27 12.79
C ASP A 193 14.93 19.92 11.61
N VAL A 194 14.63 20.48 10.44
CA VAL A 194 15.43 20.33 9.22
C VAL A 194 16.65 21.25 9.26
N SER A 195 16.50 22.46 9.85
CA SER A 195 17.57 23.46 9.87
C SER A 195 18.80 23.02 10.67
N SER A 196 18.63 22.29 11.79
CA SER A 196 19.76 21.76 12.56
C SER A 196 20.55 20.67 11.81
N ARG A 197 19.89 20.02 10.86
CA ARG A 197 20.41 18.93 10.02
C ARG A 197 21.06 19.46 8.74
N ALA A 198 20.86 20.73 8.40
CA ALA A 198 21.51 21.35 7.26
C ALA A 198 22.94 21.80 7.60
N GLY A 199 23.86 21.58 6.65
CA GLY A 199 25.17 22.24 6.64
C GLY A 199 25.03 23.77 6.60
N ASP A 200 26.11 24.48 6.90
CA ASP A 200 26.13 25.95 6.82
C ASP A 200 26.03 26.43 5.36
N ASP A 201 26.57 25.62 4.43
CA ASP A 201 26.31 25.68 2.99
C ASP A 201 25.58 24.40 2.55
N ALA A 202 24.29 24.51 2.20
CA ALA A 202 23.48 23.37 1.81
C ALA A 202 22.42 23.74 0.75
N VAL A 203 21.95 22.74 0.01
CA VAL A 203 20.83 22.83 -0.92
C VAL A 203 19.67 21.98 -0.44
N LEU A 204 18.46 22.52 -0.55
CA LEU A 204 17.19 21.84 -0.36
C LEU A 204 16.53 21.65 -1.72
N PHE A 205 16.21 20.39 -2.03
CA PHE A 205 15.31 19.99 -3.09
C PHE A 205 13.97 19.61 -2.50
N LEU A 206 12.93 20.41 -2.74
CA LEU A 206 11.63 20.27 -2.09
C LEU A 206 10.54 20.03 -3.12
N TRP A 207 9.85 18.90 -3.04
CA TRP A 207 8.67 18.66 -3.87
C TRP A 207 7.49 19.50 -3.38
N VAL A 208 6.87 20.20 -4.33
CA VAL A 208 5.73 21.08 -4.11
C VAL A 208 4.72 20.83 -5.22
N THR A 209 3.47 20.61 -4.83
CA THR A 209 2.37 20.51 -5.81
C THR A 209 1.76 21.88 -6.06
N SER A 210 1.11 22.08 -7.21
CA SER A 210 0.63 23.42 -7.62
C SER A 210 -0.22 24.15 -6.57
N PRO A 211 -1.13 23.48 -5.80
CA PRO A 211 -1.89 24.16 -4.75
C PRO A 211 -1.07 24.66 -3.56
N PHE A 212 0.09 24.04 -3.29
CA PHE A 212 0.97 24.36 -2.16
C PHE A 212 2.16 25.26 -2.57
N LEU A 213 2.08 25.92 -3.72
CA LEU A 213 3.17 26.76 -4.22
C LEU A 213 3.53 27.90 -3.24
N PRO A 214 2.57 28.64 -2.65
CA PRO A 214 2.86 29.62 -1.60
C PRO A 214 3.49 28.99 -0.36
N GLU A 215 2.90 27.92 0.16
CA GLU A 215 3.32 27.22 1.38
C GLU A 215 4.71 26.58 1.21
N GLY A 216 5.04 26.12 0.01
CA GLY A 216 6.37 25.60 -0.31
C GLY A 216 7.46 26.67 -0.16
N LEU A 217 7.16 27.93 -0.52
CA LEU A 217 8.09 29.05 -0.34
C LEU A 217 8.26 29.39 1.14
N GLU A 218 7.17 29.41 1.90
CA GLU A 218 7.18 29.61 3.35
C GLU A 218 7.95 28.49 4.06
N LEU A 219 7.77 27.25 3.64
CA LEU A 219 8.45 26.09 4.21
C LEU A 219 9.97 26.13 3.97
N CYS A 220 10.40 26.60 2.78
CA CYS A 220 11.83 26.84 2.53
C CYS A 220 12.39 27.81 3.58
N GLN A 221 11.70 28.94 3.82
CA GLN A 221 12.13 29.94 4.79
C GLN A 221 12.13 29.40 6.22
N ALA A 222 11.09 28.67 6.61
CA ALA A 222 10.97 28.06 7.94
C ALA A 222 12.13 27.10 8.24
N TRP A 223 12.57 26.34 7.23
CA TRP A 223 13.73 25.44 7.34
C TRP A 223 15.08 26.15 7.17
N GLY A 224 15.10 27.46 6.96
CA GLY A 224 16.31 28.27 6.84
C GLY A 224 16.97 28.25 5.46
N PHE A 225 16.19 28.01 4.40
CA PHE A 225 16.62 28.02 3.01
C PHE A 225 15.94 29.16 2.24
N GLU A 226 16.69 29.74 1.29
CA GLU A 226 16.20 30.75 0.35
C GLU A 226 15.89 30.08 -0.98
N TYR A 227 14.64 30.19 -1.46
CA TYR A 227 14.26 29.69 -2.78
C TYR A 227 15.06 30.36 -3.90
N LYS A 228 15.56 29.58 -4.86
CA LYS A 228 16.31 30.08 -6.02
C LYS A 228 15.60 29.81 -7.34
N THR A 229 15.21 28.56 -7.58
CA THR A 229 14.58 28.14 -8.83
C THR A 229 13.79 26.84 -8.66
N SER A 230 13.18 26.33 -9.73
CA SER A 230 12.47 25.05 -9.71
C SER A 230 12.65 24.24 -10.99
N PHE A 231 12.58 22.93 -10.84
CA PHE A 231 12.33 22.00 -11.94
C PHE A 231 10.83 21.71 -12.01
N VAL A 232 10.35 21.33 -13.20
CA VAL A 232 8.96 20.94 -13.42
C VAL A 232 8.91 19.49 -13.89
N TRP A 233 8.30 18.62 -13.09
CA TRP A 233 7.99 17.27 -13.52
C TRP A 233 6.66 17.26 -14.26
N ILE A 234 6.71 17.06 -15.57
CA ILE A 234 5.51 16.92 -16.41
C ILE A 234 4.98 15.48 -16.30
N LYS A 235 3.68 15.35 -16.01
CA LYS A 235 2.97 14.08 -15.89
C LYS A 235 2.16 13.81 -17.17
N ASP A 236 2.84 13.34 -18.21
CA ASP A 236 2.33 13.22 -19.59
C ASP A 236 1.76 11.83 -19.96
N ARG A 237 1.80 10.84 -19.07
CA ARG A 237 1.20 9.51 -19.34
C ARG A 237 -0.32 9.59 -19.34
N ALA A 238 -0.97 8.74 -20.14
CA ALA A 238 -2.44 8.66 -20.26
C ALA A 238 -3.20 8.40 -18.93
N THR A 239 -2.51 7.95 -17.88
CA THR A 239 -3.03 7.76 -16.52
C THR A 239 -2.93 9.00 -15.64
N TYR A 240 -2.08 9.97 -15.99
CA TYR A 240 -1.89 11.23 -15.28
C TYR A 240 -2.75 12.34 -15.92
N GLY A 241 -3.22 13.30 -15.12
CA GLY A 241 -4.05 14.41 -15.63
C GLY A 241 -5.54 14.14 -15.82
N LYS A 242 -6.11 13.14 -15.13
CA LYS A 242 -7.58 12.93 -15.07
C LYS A 242 -8.23 13.48 -13.80
N LEU A 243 -7.43 14.02 -12.88
CA LEU A 243 -7.83 14.61 -11.61
C LEU A 243 -7.24 16.01 -11.54
N GLY A 244 -8.00 16.94 -10.99
CA GLY A 244 -7.63 18.33 -10.92
C GLY A 244 -8.75 19.21 -10.40
N PHE A 245 -8.38 20.40 -9.95
CA PHE A 245 -9.29 21.42 -9.43
C PHE A 245 -9.02 22.67 -10.26
N TYR A 246 -10.03 23.15 -11.00
CA TYR A 246 -9.93 24.21 -12.03
C TYR A 246 -9.10 23.87 -13.27
N ASN A 247 -8.00 23.12 -13.14
CA ASN A 247 -7.24 22.51 -14.24
C ASN A 247 -6.76 21.11 -13.84
N TYR A 248 -6.39 20.30 -14.83
CA TYR A 248 -5.80 18.99 -14.55
C TYR A 248 -4.42 19.14 -13.91
N GLY A 249 -4.16 18.37 -12.84
CA GLY A 249 -2.84 18.27 -12.21
C GLY A 249 -1.89 17.50 -13.13
N GLN A 250 -1.22 18.23 -14.03
CA GLN A 250 -0.33 17.65 -15.04
C GLN A 250 1.15 17.93 -14.78
N HIS A 251 1.47 18.60 -13.68
CA HIS A 251 2.85 18.86 -13.28
C HIS A 251 2.99 19.02 -11.78
N GLU A 252 4.21 18.81 -11.29
CA GLU A 252 4.65 19.16 -9.95
C GLU A 252 5.98 19.89 -10.03
N PHE A 253 6.29 20.67 -9.00
CA PHE A 253 7.51 21.44 -8.90
C PHE A 253 8.48 20.73 -7.97
N LEU A 254 9.76 20.74 -8.35
CA LEU A 254 10.85 20.48 -7.41
C LEU A 254 11.59 21.79 -7.21
N PHE A 255 11.35 22.44 -6.07
CA PHE A 255 12.07 23.65 -5.71
C PHE A 255 13.53 23.33 -5.42
N ALA A 256 14.41 24.24 -5.81
CA ALA A 256 15.81 24.27 -5.43
C ALA A 256 16.02 25.55 -4.60
N ALA A 257 16.35 25.35 -3.33
CA ALA A 257 16.57 26.42 -2.36
C ALA A 257 17.93 26.22 -1.67
N THR A 258 18.57 27.29 -1.21
CA THR A 258 19.93 27.24 -0.66
C THR A 258 20.01 27.85 0.73
N LYS A 259 20.87 27.28 1.56
CA LYS A 259 21.36 27.86 2.81
C LYS A 259 22.83 28.19 2.62
N GLY A 260 23.25 29.39 3.02
CA GLY A 260 24.60 29.88 2.72
C GLY A 260 24.81 30.11 1.22
N SER A 261 26.05 29.95 0.77
CA SER A 261 26.45 30.18 -0.62
C SER A 261 26.15 28.99 -1.53
N CYS A 262 26.30 27.76 -1.02
CA CYS A 262 26.11 26.45 -1.68
C CYS A 262 26.09 26.50 -3.22
N LEU A 263 27.18 26.98 -3.82
CA LEU A 263 27.24 27.28 -5.24
C LEU A 263 27.23 26.00 -6.09
N PRO A 264 26.70 26.04 -7.33
CA PRO A 264 26.81 24.94 -8.26
C PRO A 264 28.27 24.53 -8.49
N GLN A 265 28.58 23.24 -8.37
CA GLN A 265 29.94 22.74 -8.60
C GLN A 265 30.29 22.62 -10.10
N LEU A 266 29.26 22.59 -10.96
CA LEU A 266 29.42 22.64 -12.41
C LEU A 266 29.70 24.07 -12.82
N GLY A 267 30.95 24.34 -13.25
CA GLY A 267 31.39 25.67 -13.69
C GLY A 267 30.71 26.20 -14.96
N SER A 268 29.73 25.49 -15.52
CA SER A 268 28.86 25.97 -16.60
C SER A 268 27.56 26.63 -16.08
N LEU A 269 27.34 26.63 -14.76
CA LEU A 269 26.16 27.20 -14.11
C LEU A 269 26.57 28.39 -13.26
N GLU A 270 25.77 29.45 -13.32
CA GLU A 270 25.99 30.69 -12.56
C GLU A 270 25.09 30.73 -11.33
N PRO A 271 25.53 31.33 -10.21
CA PRO A 271 24.66 31.59 -9.07
C PRO A 271 23.65 32.69 -9.38
N SER A 272 22.44 32.55 -8.82
CA SER A 272 21.35 33.53 -8.89
C SER A 272 21.26 34.37 -7.62
#